data_AF-A0A502YBK7-F1
#
_entry.id   AF-A0A502YBK7-F1
#
_cell.length_a   1.000
_cell.length_b   1.000
_cell.length_c   1.000
_cell.angle_alpha   90.00
_cell.angle_beta   90.00
_cell.angle_gamma   90.00
#
_symmetry.space_group_name_H-M   'P 1'
#
loop_
_entity.id
_entity.type
_entity.pdbx_description
1 polymer ?
#
loop_
_entity_poly.entity_id
_entity_poly.type
_entity_poly.pdbx_seq_one_letter_code
_entity_poly.pdbx_strand_id
1 'polypeptide(L)'
;MAGRRSSLGFLGMFGRSGDLRQLDAALRGADLHPALVSEGVKLTIVNLMKDHWPEEPPPQAYPQVANLFSYCIAGPETFERAQGPQQRLDAERRIEAALETGDSFDARIVLMALHAKLINAEVVERYGLAAD
;
A
#
# COMPACT_ATOMS: atom_id res chain seq x y z
N MET A 1 -7.03 -21.21 -22.40
CA MET A 1 -6.35 -20.13 -21.64
C MET A 1 -5.25 -20.78 -20.82
N ALA A 2 -4.00 -20.65 -21.28
CA ALA A 2 -2.85 -21.27 -20.63
C ALA A 2 -2.43 -20.43 -19.41
N GLY A 3 -2.44 -21.05 -18.23
CA GLY A 3 -1.90 -20.45 -17.01
C GLY A 3 -0.43 -20.09 -17.21
N ARG A 4 -0.09 -18.83 -16.95
CA ARG A 4 1.31 -18.39 -16.89
C ARG A 4 1.96 -19.08 -15.70
N ARG A 5 2.73 -20.12 -16.02
CA ARG A 5 3.64 -20.79 -15.11
C ARG A 5 4.62 -19.74 -14.56
N SER A 6 4.51 -19.48 -13.26
CA SER A 6 5.49 -18.76 -12.47
C SER A 6 6.87 -19.36 -12.74
N SER A 7 7.74 -18.59 -13.36
CA SER A 7 9.16 -18.92 -13.47
C SER A 7 9.84 -18.69 -12.12
N LEU A 8 9.79 -19.69 -11.25
CA LEU A 8 10.79 -19.92 -10.20
C LEU A 8 12.17 -20.06 -10.87
N GLY A 9 13.30 -19.52 -10.41
CA GLY A 9 13.59 -18.90 -9.13
C GLY A 9 14.99 -18.26 -9.07
N PHE A 10 15.40 -17.53 -10.11
CA PHE A 10 16.64 -16.71 -10.03
C PHE A 10 16.50 -15.34 -10.73
N LEU A 11 15.76 -15.24 -11.85
CA LEU A 11 15.52 -13.95 -12.53
C LEU A 11 14.48 -13.07 -11.82
N GLY A 12 13.48 -13.66 -11.14
CA GLY A 12 12.44 -12.92 -10.41
C GLY A 12 12.89 -12.33 -9.06
N MET A 13 14.03 -12.77 -8.52
CA MET A 13 14.54 -12.29 -7.24
C MET A 13 15.18 -10.90 -7.36
N PHE A 14 15.83 -10.60 -8.49
CA PHE A 14 16.44 -9.29 -8.74
C PHE A 14 15.38 -8.19 -8.88
N GLY A 15 14.28 -8.44 -9.60
CA GLY A 15 13.13 -7.53 -9.65
C GLY A 15 12.46 -7.36 -8.28
N ARG A 16 12.14 -8.47 -7.60
CA ARG A 16 11.50 -8.43 -6.27
C ARG A 16 12.35 -7.71 -5.20
N SER A 17 13.67 -7.90 -5.21
CA SER A 17 14.56 -7.13 -4.31
C SER A 17 14.65 -5.66 -4.69
N GLY A 18 14.52 -5.32 -5.97
CA GLY A 18 14.42 -3.95 -6.46
C GLY A 18 13.15 -3.27 -5.99
N ASP A 19 12.00 -3.91 -6.17
CA ASP A 19 10.69 -3.39 -5.76
C ASP A 19 10.59 -3.19 -4.25
N LEU A 20 11.15 -4.14 -3.46
CA LEU A 20 11.23 -3.99 -2.02
C LEU A 20 12.09 -2.79 -1.60
N ARG A 21 13.21 -2.53 -2.29
CA ARG A 21 14.03 -1.34 -2.03
C ARG A 21 13.29 -0.05 -2.42
N GLN A 22 12.56 -0.05 -3.53
CA GLN A 22 11.74 1.09 -3.95
C GLN A 22 10.61 1.35 -2.95
N LEU A 23 9.93 0.30 -2.50
CA LEU A 23 8.89 0.40 -1.48
C LEU A 23 9.47 0.89 -0.15
N ASP A 24 10.58 0.32 0.33
CA ASP A 24 11.25 0.76 1.56
C ASP A 24 11.68 2.25 1.48
N ALA A 25 12.12 2.72 0.31
CA ALA A 25 12.45 4.14 0.11
C ALA A 25 11.18 5.01 0.14
N ALA A 26 10.11 4.56 -0.53
CA ALA A 26 8.83 5.26 -0.57
C ALA A 26 8.16 5.33 0.81
N LEU A 27 8.20 4.25 1.60
CA LEU A 27 7.70 4.22 2.98
C LEU A 27 8.42 5.25 3.85
N ARG A 28 9.75 5.33 3.77
CA ARG A 28 10.52 6.38 4.47
C ARG A 28 10.10 7.79 4.02
N GLY A 29 9.91 8.00 2.71
CA GLY A 29 9.43 9.27 2.18
C GLY A 29 8.01 9.63 2.64
N ALA A 30 7.19 8.63 2.95
CA ALA A 30 5.85 8.78 3.51
C ALA A 30 5.82 8.88 5.04
N ASP A 31 6.97 9.13 5.68
CA ASP A 31 7.15 9.19 7.15
C ASP A 31 6.80 7.88 7.89
N LEU A 32 6.88 6.74 7.20
CA LEU A 32 6.66 5.42 7.77
C LEU A 32 7.97 4.62 7.75
N HIS A 33 8.55 4.37 8.92
CA HIS A 33 9.79 3.61 9.00
C HIS A 33 9.57 2.15 8.54
N PRO A 34 10.31 1.63 7.53
CA PRO A 34 10.03 0.32 6.95
C PRO A 34 10.11 -0.86 7.92
N ALA A 35 10.86 -0.74 9.02
CA ALA A 35 10.94 -1.76 10.05
C ALA A 35 9.64 -1.94 10.86
N LEU A 36 8.72 -0.97 10.80
CA LEU A 36 7.38 -1.10 11.38
C LEU A 36 6.45 -1.96 10.52
N VAL A 37 6.86 -2.26 9.29
CA VAL A 37 6.10 -3.04 8.32
C VAL A 37 6.77 -4.41 8.15
N SER A 38 6.04 -5.47 8.49
CA SER A 38 6.58 -6.83 8.34
C SER A 38 6.95 -7.12 6.88
N GLU A 39 7.95 -7.97 6.68
CA GLU A 39 8.39 -8.32 5.31
C GLU A 39 7.25 -8.99 4.51
N GLY A 40 6.41 -9.80 5.16
CA GLY A 40 5.23 -10.41 4.53
C GLY A 40 4.24 -9.38 3.99
N VAL A 41 4.03 -8.28 4.72
CA VAL A 41 3.18 -7.17 4.27
C VAL A 41 3.80 -6.45 3.08
N LYS A 42 5.10 -6.10 3.14
CA LYS A 42 5.79 -5.43 2.03
C LYS A 42 5.77 -6.27 0.75
N LEU A 43 5.95 -7.58 0.88
CA LEU A 43 5.82 -8.52 -0.23
C LEU A 43 4.41 -8.57 -0.81
N THR A 44 3.39 -8.52 0.04
CA THR A 44 2.00 -8.48 -0.39
C THR A 44 1.72 -7.19 -1.16
N ILE A 45 2.20 -6.04 -0.68
CA ILE A 45 2.09 -4.75 -1.39
C ILE A 45 2.74 -4.84 -2.78
N VAL A 46 3.99 -5.32 -2.86
CA VAL A 46 4.70 -5.45 -4.14
C VAL A 46 3.97 -6.39 -5.11
N ASN A 47 3.39 -7.48 -4.61
CA ASN A 47 2.60 -8.39 -5.45
C ASN A 47 1.33 -7.70 -5.96
N LEU A 48 0.58 -7.00 -5.09
CA LEU A 48 -0.60 -6.24 -5.49
C LEU A 48 -0.26 -5.18 -6.55
N MET A 49 0.89 -4.49 -6.41
CA MET A 49 1.37 -3.56 -7.44
C MET A 49 1.61 -4.27 -8.77
N LYS A 50 2.32 -5.41 -8.77
CA LYS A 50 2.58 -6.17 -10.00
C LYS A 50 1.33 -6.72 -10.66
N ASP A 51 0.29 -7.02 -9.89
CA ASP A 51 -0.99 -7.47 -10.43
C ASP A 51 -1.80 -6.29 -11.02
N HIS A 52 -1.57 -5.06 -10.54
CA HIS A 52 -2.25 -3.87 -11.00
C HIS A 52 -1.68 -3.30 -12.31
N TRP A 53 -0.36 -3.34 -12.50
CA TRP A 53 0.29 -2.88 -13.72
C TRP A 53 0.52 -4.03 -14.72
N PRO A 54 0.22 -3.86 -16.03
CA PRO A 54 0.46 -4.90 -17.03
C PRO A 54 1.95 -5.25 -17.21
N GLU A 55 2.81 -4.28 -16.93
CA GLU A 55 4.28 -4.36 -16.97
C GLU A 55 4.85 -4.10 -15.56
N GLU A 56 6.09 -3.62 -15.45
CA GLU A 56 6.65 -3.22 -14.17
C GLU A 56 5.96 -1.97 -13.62
N PRO A 57 5.66 -1.90 -12.30
CA PRO A 57 5.13 -0.70 -11.69
C PRO A 57 6.08 0.48 -11.92
N PRO A 58 5.59 1.62 -12.43
CA PRO A 58 6.47 2.75 -12.68
C PRO A 58 7.00 3.34 -11.37
N PRO A 59 8.19 3.98 -11.34
CA PRO A 59 8.80 4.45 -10.09
C PRO A 59 7.91 5.38 -9.25
N GLN A 60 7.07 6.20 -9.90
CA GLN A 60 6.12 7.09 -9.23
C GLN A 60 4.95 6.38 -8.54
N ALA A 61 4.70 5.10 -8.82
CA ALA A 61 3.66 4.33 -8.16
C ALA A 61 4.02 4.02 -6.69
N TYR A 62 5.30 3.79 -6.38
CA TYR A 62 5.72 3.44 -5.02
C TYR A 62 5.41 4.53 -4.00
N PRO A 63 5.72 5.83 -4.23
CA PRO A 63 5.31 6.91 -3.34
C PRO A 63 3.79 7.00 -3.15
N GLN A 64 3.00 6.80 -4.21
CA GLN A 64 1.53 6.89 -4.11
C GLN A 64 0.95 5.77 -3.24
N VAL A 65 1.48 4.56 -3.37
CA VAL A 65 1.08 3.42 -2.54
C VAL A 65 1.54 3.60 -1.10
N ALA A 66 2.80 4.00 -0.90
CA ALA A 66 3.36 4.25 0.43
C ALA A 66 2.63 5.36 1.18
N ASN A 67 2.18 6.41 0.47
CA ASN A 67 1.45 7.52 1.05
C ASN A 67 0.05 7.07 1.56
N LEU A 68 -0.73 6.35 0.75
CA LEU A 68 -2.01 5.79 1.19
C LEU A 68 -1.83 4.81 2.36
N PHE A 69 -0.85 3.91 2.26
CA PHE A 69 -0.56 2.94 3.31
C PHE A 69 -0.09 3.60 4.62
N SER A 70 0.71 4.66 4.52
CA SER A 70 1.14 5.47 5.67
C SER A 70 -0.05 6.16 6.34
N TYR A 71 -0.99 6.74 5.57
CA TYR A 71 -2.22 7.30 6.13
C TYR A 71 -2.99 6.25 6.94
N CYS A 72 -3.14 5.04 6.39
CA CYS A 72 -3.83 3.94 7.08
C CYS A 72 -3.19 3.61 8.43
N ILE A 73 -1.86 3.70 8.56
CA ILE A 73 -1.13 3.33 9.79
C ILE A 73 -1.04 4.51 10.77
N ALA A 74 -0.69 5.70 10.28
CA ALA A 74 -0.45 6.87 11.11
C ALA A 74 -1.76 7.49 11.64
N GLY A 75 -2.84 7.38 10.87
CA GLY A 75 -4.08 8.10 11.10
C GLY A 75 -4.02 9.57 10.66
N PRO A 76 -5.18 10.25 10.62
CA PRO A 76 -5.36 11.52 9.92
C PRO A 76 -4.47 12.65 10.44
N GLU A 77 -4.42 12.85 11.75
CA GLU A 77 -3.66 13.96 12.35
C GLU A 77 -2.15 13.78 12.22
N THR A 78 -1.65 12.58 12.52
CA THR A 78 -0.21 12.29 12.44
C THR A 78 0.26 12.35 10.99
N PHE A 79 -0.54 11.82 10.07
CA PHE A 79 -0.25 11.88 8.65
C PHE A 79 -0.23 13.32 8.12
N GLU A 80 -1.22 14.16 8.48
CA GLU A 80 -1.25 15.56 8.08
C GLU A 80 -0.04 16.34 8.59
N ARG A 81 0.39 16.10 9.84
CA ARG A 81 1.59 16.73 10.39
C ARG A 81 2.85 16.39 9.58
N ALA A 82 2.94 15.19 9.02
CA ALA A 82 4.10 14.73 8.24
C ALA A 82 4.04 15.10 6.76
N GLN A 83 2.87 14.99 6.13
CA GLN A 83 2.69 15.08 4.67
C GLN A 83 1.96 16.35 4.22
N GLY A 84 1.31 17.05 5.16
CA GLY A 84 0.50 18.25 4.91
C GLY A 84 -0.97 17.96 4.58
N PRO A 85 -1.82 19.00 4.62
CA PRO A 85 -3.27 18.86 4.50
C PRO A 85 -3.73 18.41 3.11
N GLN A 86 -3.01 18.79 2.04
CA GLN A 86 -3.37 18.39 0.69
C GLN A 86 -3.21 16.88 0.47
N GLN A 87 -2.11 16.30 0.98
CA GLN A 87 -1.88 14.86 0.89
C GLN A 87 -2.89 14.08 1.73
N ARG A 88 -3.28 14.63 2.89
CA ARG A 88 -4.37 14.06 3.69
C ARG A 88 -5.66 13.99 2.87
N LEU A 89 -6.10 15.12 2.30
CA LEU A 89 -7.33 15.17 1.50
C LEU A 89 -7.29 14.25 0.27
N ASP A 90 -6.11 14.02 -0.32
CA ASP A 90 -5.96 13.04 -1.39
C ASP A 90 -6.12 11.59 -0.91
N ALA A 91 -5.47 11.24 0.21
CA ALA A 91 -5.61 9.92 0.82
C ALA A 91 -7.06 9.63 1.23
N GLU A 92 -7.75 10.61 1.83
CA GLU A 92 -9.16 10.50 2.24
C GLU A 92 -10.06 10.23 1.03
N ARG A 93 -9.94 11.02 -0.05
CA ARG A 93 -10.69 10.80 -1.29
C ARG A 93 -10.43 9.44 -1.92
N ARG A 94 -9.19 8.95 -1.86
CA ARG A 94 -8.83 7.62 -2.38
C ARG A 94 -9.48 6.50 -1.59
N ILE A 95 -9.55 6.62 -0.26
CA ILE A 95 -10.26 5.66 0.59
C ILE A 95 -11.76 5.68 0.30
N GLU A 96 -12.37 6.85 0.20
CA GLU A 96 -13.79 6.99 -0.16
C GLU A 96 -14.10 6.31 -1.50
N ALA A 97 -13.33 6.60 -2.55
CA ALA A 97 -13.49 5.96 -3.86
C ALA A 97 -13.24 4.44 -3.82
N ALA A 98 -12.32 3.99 -2.97
CA ALA A 98 -12.05 2.57 -2.77
C ALA A 98 -13.24 1.84 -2.11
N LEU A 99 -13.92 2.48 -1.16
CA LEU A 99 -15.12 1.95 -0.52
C LEU A 99 -16.30 1.88 -1.49
N GLU A 100 -16.45 2.87 -2.36
CA GLU A 100 -17.49 2.87 -3.39
C GLU A 100 -17.30 1.75 -4.43
N THR A 101 -16.05 1.47 -4.82
CA THR A 101 -15.72 0.45 -5.83
C THR A 101 -15.68 -0.96 -5.23
N GLY A 102 -15.20 -1.11 -3.99
CA GLY A 102 -15.15 -2.36 -3.24
C GLY A 102 -13.96 -3.28 -3.53
N ASP A 103 -13.45 -3.33 -4.77
CA ASP A 103 -12.37 -4.26 -5.17
C ASP A 103 -11.17 -3.60 -5.87
N SER A 104 -11.12 -2.26 -5.83
CA SER A 104 -10.06 -1.45 -6.41
C SER A 104 -8.68 -1.77 -5.81
N PHE A 105 -7.62 -1.34 -6.49
CA PHE A 105 -6.26 -1.52 -5.99
C PHE A 105 -6.07 -0.84 -4.61
N ASP A 106 -6.60 0.36 -4.44
CA ASP A 106 -6.58 1.07 -3.15
C ASP A 106 -7.38 0.32 -2.08
N ALA A 107 -8.54 -0.28 -2.43
CA ALA A 107 -9.33 -1.10 -1.50
C ALA A 107 -8.51 -2.30 -1.00
N ARG A 108 -7.72 -2.94 -1.88
CA ARG A 108 -6.84 -4.06 -1.51
C ARG A 108 -5.70 -3.62 -0.59
N ILE A 109 -5.17 -2.41 -0.77
CA ILE A 109 -4.16 -1.85 0.14
C ILE A 109 -4.75 -1.59 1.53
N VAL A 110 -5.93 -0.97 1.61
CA VAL A 110 -6.63 -0.69 2.88
C VAL A 110 -7.00 -1.99 3.59
N LEU A 111 -7.60 -2.95 2.86
CA LEU A 111 -7.98 -4.26 3.41
C LEU A 111 -6.77 -5.04 3.92
N MET A 112 -5.64 -4.98 3.21
CA MET A 112 -4.40 -5.59 3.66
C MET A 112 -3.89 -4.94 4.96
N ALA A 113 -3.91 -3.61 5.06
CA ALA A 113 -3.52 -2.91 6.29
C ALA A 113 -4.40 -3.32 7.49
N LEU A 114 -5.69 -3.51 7.24
CA LEU A 114 -6.67 -4.00 8.21
C LEU A 114 -6.38 -5.43 8.66
N HIS A 115 -6.23 -6.39 7.72
CA HIS A 115 -5.92 -7.78 8.07
C HIS A 115 -4.56 -7.95 8.75
N ALA A 116 -3.57 -7.12 8.38
CA ALA A 116 -2.27 -7.10 9.03
C ALA A 116 -2.31 -6.51 10.45
N LYS A 117 -3.45 -5.98 10.90
CA LYS A 117 -3.64 -5.27 12.17
C LYS A 117 -2.69 -4.08 12.33
N LEU A 118 -2.35 -3.44 11.22
CA LEU A 118 -1.49 -2.26 11.18
C LEU A 118 -2.30 -0.97 11.07
N ILE A 119 -3.57 -1.06 10.65
CA ILE A 119 -4.43 0.10 10.46
C ILE A 119 -4.74 0.79 11.79
N ASN A 120 -4.76 2.12 11.76
CA ASN A 120 -5.10 2.97 12.88
C ASN A 120 -6.61 2.84 13.22
N ALA A 121 -6.93 2.77 14.50
CA ALA A 121 -8.32 2.64 14.97
C ALA A 121 -9.22 3.81 14.51
N GLU A 122 -8.69 5.03 14.46
CA GLU A 122 -9.45 6.20 13.99
C GLU A 122 -9.84 6.05 12.50
N VAL A 123 -8.96 5.48 11.68
CA VAL A 123 -9.24 5.22 10.26
C VAL A 123 -10.32 4.15 10.13
N VAL A 124 -10.27 3.10 10.96
CA VAL A 124 -11.31 2.05 10.99
C VAL A 124 -12.67 2.65 11.35
N GLU A 125 -12.74 3.44 12.43
CA GLU A 125 -13.97 4.06 12.90
C GLU A 125 -14.53 5.05 11.88
N ARG A 126 -13.68 5.93 11.33
CA ARG A 126 -14.07 6.96 10.37
C ARG A 126 -14.71 6.39 9.11
N TYR A 127 -14.17 5.29 8.61
CA TYR A 127 -14.59 4.70 7.33
C TYR A 127 -15.45 3.44 7.50
N GLY A 128 -15.76 3.02 8.74
CA GLY A 128 -16.55 1.82 9.01
C GLY A 128 -15.90 0.54 8.45
N LEU A 129 -14.57 0.43 8.51
CA LEU A 129 -13.83 -0.67 7.90
C LEU A 129 -14.02 -1.98 8.69
N ALA A 130 -14.29 -3.07 7.98
CA ALA A 130 -14.40 -4.40 8.55
C ALA A 130 -13.69 -5.43 7.67
N ALA A 131 -13.14 -6.45 8.31
CA ALA A 131 -12.52 -7.61 7.68
C ALA A 131 -13.28 -8.83 8.16
N ASP A 132 -14.30 -9.24 7.39
CA ASP A 132 -15.07 -10.46 7.62
C ASP A 132 -14.35 -11.70 7.06
#